data_AF-V5IGU2-F1
#
_entry.id   AF-V5IGU2-F1
#
_cell.length_a   1.000
_cell.length_b   1.000
_cell.length_c   1.000
_cell.angle_alpha   90.00
_cell.angle_beta   90.00
_cell.angle_gamma   90.00
#
_symmetry.space_group_name_H-M   'P 1'
#
loop_
_entity.id
_entity.type
_entity.pdbx_description
1 polymer ?
#
loop_
_entity_poly.entity_id
_entity_poly.type
_entity_poly.pdbx_seq_one_letter_code
_entity_poly.pdbx_strand_id
1 'polypeptide(L)'
;VFIECWDAVFHWDILQRTLKKDLPVNPHGIRYLAVENEDEIPYDMIMLLSLSSMWKTRMSLRHADVNVRTVRENFIGNIVYVREVYRALAEPPDWLPL
;
A
#
# COMPACT_ATOMS: atom_id res chain seq x y z
N VAL A 1 4.39 -18.43 -0.34
CA VAL A 1 3.41 -17.56 0.38
C VAL A 1 3.06 -16.35 -0.51
N PHE A 2 1.86 -15.76 -0.41
CA PHE A 2 1.39 -14.63 -1.27
C PHE A 2 2.37 -13.45 -1.38
N ILE A 3 3.21 -13.26 -0.36
CA ILE A 3 4.19 -12.17 -0.21
C ILE A 3 5.54 -12.50 -0.89
N GLU A 4 5.81 -13.76 -1.22
CA GLU A 4 7.10 -14.23 -1.73
C GLU A 4 7.16 -14.26 -3.27
N CYS A 5 6.14 -13.75 -3.97
CA CYS A 5 6.23 -13.62 -5.42
C CYS A 5 7.12 -12.44 -5.80
N TRP A 6 7.83 -12.53 -6.94
CA TRP A 6 8.72 -11.47 -7.43
C TRP A 6 8.05 -10.09 -7.45
N ASP A 7 6.79 -10.01 -7.90
CA ASP A 7 6.05 -8.74 -7.92
C ASP A 7 5.88 -8.11 -6.54
N ALA A 8 5.72 -8.93 -5.50
CA ALA A 8 5.58 -8.46 -4.13
C ALA A 8 6.93 -7.99 -3.58
N VAL A 9 8.00 -8.75 -3.84
CA VAL A 9 9.37 -8.36 -3.46
C VAL A 9 9.75 -7.02 -4.08
N PHE A 10 9.52 -6.84 -5.39
CA PHE A 10 9.80 -5.58 -6.07
C PHE A 10 8.92 -4.44 -5.57
N HIS A 11 7.62 -4.67 -5.35
CA HIS A 11 6.71 -3.65 -4.81
C HIS A 11 7.17 -3.16 -3.45
N TRP A 12 7.50 -4.07 -2.53
CA TRP A 12 7.95 -3.69 -1.18
C TRP A 12 9.31 -2.99 -1.18
N ASP A 13 10.26 -3.43 -2.00
CA ASP A 13 11.56 -2.76 -2.14
C ASP A 13 11.39 -1.31 -2.66
N ILE A 14 10.61 -1.12 -3.72
CA ILE A 14 10.33 0.20 -4.28
C ILE A 14 9.59 1.09 -3.27
N LEU A 15 8.59 0.54 -2.57
CA LEU A 15 7.79 1.29 -1.61
C LEU A 15 8.64 1.78 -0.42
N GLN A 16 9.45 0.91 0.18
CA GLN A 16 10.33 1.26 1.29
C GLN A 16 11.34 2.35 0.90
N ARG A 17 11.93 2.25 -0.30
CA ARG A 17 12.84 3.28 -0.83
C ARG A 17 12.12 4.62 -1.08
N THR A 18 10.88 4.56 -1.56
CA THR A 18 10.07 5.76 -1.83
C THR A 18 9.71 6.49 -0.54
N LEU A 19 9.33 5.74 0.49
CA LEU A 19 8.98 6.28 1.80
C LEU A 19 10.19 6.61 2.67
N LYS A 20 11.39 6.13 2.28
CA LYS A 20 12.61 6.15 3.12
C LYS A 20 12.37 5.53 4.51
N LYS A 21 11.54 4.49 4.56
CA LYS A 21 11.09 3.81 5.79
C LYS A 21 11.29 2.31 5.66
N ASP A 22 11.91 1.71 6.66
CA ASP A 22 11.98 0.25 6.79
C ASP A 22 10.63 -0.27 7.26
N LEU A 23 9.99 -1.09 6.42
CA LEU A 23 8.69 -1.68 6.70
C LEU A 23 8.90 -3.12 7.17
N PRO A 24 8.12 -3.62 8.15
CA PRO A 24 8.31 -4.97 8.67
C PRO A 24 7.73 -6.01 7.70
N VAL A 25 8.42 -6.28 6.59
CA VAL A 25 8.02 -7.26 5.54
C VAL A 25 8.38 -8.69 5.96
N ASN A 26 7.95 -9.08 7.17
CA ASN A 26 8.04 -10.43 7.70
C ASN A 26 6.64 -10.94 8.09
N PRO A 27 6.44 -12.25 8.35
CA PRO A 27 5.11 -12.79 8.64
C PRO A 27 4.39 -12.09 9.80
N HIS A 28 5.12 -11.69 10.85
CA HIS A 28 4.54 -10.97 11.99
C HIS A 28 4.15 -9.54 11.60
N GLY A 29 5.06 -8.81 10.97
CA GLY A 29 4.85 -7.42 10.56
C GLY A 29 3.73 -7.26 9.54
N ILE A 30 3.59 -8.18 8.59
CA ILE A 30 2.49 -8.16 7.63
C ILE A 30 1.16 -8.54 8.28
N ARG A 31 1.15 -9.51 9.20
CA ARG A 31 -0.08 -9.96 9.87
C ARG A 31 -0.66 -8.89 10.78
N TYR A 32 0.20 -8.19 11.52
CA TYR A 32 -0.21 -7.24 12.54
C TYR A 32 0.00 -5.79 12.15
N LEU A 33 0.52 -5.53 10.94
CA LEU A 33 0.91 -4.18 10.48
C LEU A 33 1.76 -3.46 11.54
N ALA A 34 2.72 -4.19 12.11
CA ALA A 34 3.50 -3.77 13.29
C ALA A 34 4.57 -2.72 12.94
N VAL A 35 4.14 -1.61 12.35
CA VAL A 35 4.93 -0.44 11.97
C VAL A 35 4.49 0.76 12.80
N GLU A 36 5.43 1.61 13.16
CA GLU A 36 5.14 2.85 13.88
C GLU A 36 4.73 3.95 12.89
N ASN A 37 3.64 4.65 13.20
CA ASN A 37 3.15 5.80 12.44
C ASN A 37 3.88 7.07 12.90
N GLU A 38 5.13 7.21 12.46
CA GLU A 38 5.98 8.37 12.72
C GLU A 38 5.45 9.63 12.03
N ASP A 39 5.55 10.77 12.70
CA ASP A 39 5.10 12.09 12.21
C ASP A 39 3.64 12.07 11.69
N GLU A 40 2.78 11.28 12.34
CA GLU A 40 1.38 11.07 11.98
C GLU A 40 1.15 10.43 10.59
N ILE A 41 2.21 10.03 9.90
CA ILE A 41 2.12 9.35 8.60
C ILE A 41 1.55 7.95 8.83
N PRO A 42 0.44 7.57 8.16
CA PRO A 42 -0.24 6.31 8.41
C PRO A 42 0.41 5.15 7.63
N TYR A 43 1.62 4.74 8.05
CA TYR A 43 2.39 3.66 7.41
C TYR A 43 1.67 2.31 7.46
N ASP A 44 0.96 2.02 8.54
CA ASP A 44 0.14 0.82 8.68
C ASP A 44 -0.94 0.74 7.59
N MET A 45 -1.63 1.84 7.31
CA MET A 45 -2.59 1.95 6.22
C MET A 45 -1.91 1.83 4.87
N ILE A 46 -0.74 2.46 4.66
CA ILE A 46 0.02 2.32 3.41
C ILE A 46 0.40 0.84 3.16
N MET A 47 0.80 0.12 4.21
CA MET A 47 1.05 -1.32 4.14
C MET A 47 -0.23 -2.10 3.79
N LEU A 48 -1.35 -1.79 4.45
CA LEU A 48 -2.64 -2.43 4.18
C LEU A 48 -3.10 -2.22 2.73
N LEU A 49 -2.96 -1.00 2.20
CA LEU A 49 -3.32 -0.68 0.82
C LEU A 49 -2.41 -1.39 -0.19
N SER A 50 -1.13 -1.58 0.14
CA SER A 50 -0.20 -2.39 -0.67
C SER A 50 -0.65 -3.84 -0.73
N LEU A 51 -0.97 -4.46 0.42
CA LEU A 51 -1.51 -5.82 0.53
C LEU A 51 -2.81 -5.98 -0.26
N SER A 52 -3.74 -5.03 -0.11
CA SER A 52 -5.01 -5.00 -0.85
C SER A 52 -4.79 -4.93 -2.36
N SER A 53 -3.82 -4.12 -2.82
CA SER A 53 -3.52 -3.95 -4.24
C SER A 53 -2.91 -5.20 -4.87
N MET A 54 -2.03 -5.89 -4.14
CA MET A 54 -1.52 -7.20 -4.52
C MET A 54 -2.66 -8.23 -4.61
N TRP A 55 -3.57 -8.22 -3.65
CA TRP A 55 -4.66 -9.19 -3.57
C TRP A 55 -5.63 -9.00 -4.74
N LYS A 56 -6.03 -7.75 -5.01
CA LYS A 56 -6.88 -7.39 -6.15
C LYS A 56 -6.28 -7.87 -7.47
N THR A 57 -5.02 -7.55 -7.72
CA THR A 57 -4.31 -7.97 -8.95
C THR A 57 -4.32 -9.49 -9.12
N ARG A 58 -4.02 -10.23 -8.05
CA ARG A 58 -4.01 -11.71 -8.08
C ARG A 58 -5.39 -12.32 -8.26
N MET A 59 -6.43 -11.73 -7.67
CA MET A 59 -7.81 -12.18 -7.87
C MET A 59 -8.27 -11.92 -9.30
N SER A 60 -7.95 -10.76 -9.87
CA SER A 60 -8.27 -10.47 -11.27
C SER A 60 -7.57 -11.43 -12.24
N LEU A 61 -6.30 -11.76 -12.00
CA LEU A 61 -5.59 -12.80 -12.78
C LEU A 61 -6.26 -14.17 -12.62
N ARG A 62 -6.64 -14.55 -11.40
CA ARG A 62 -7.30 -15.83 -11.12
C ARG A 62 -8.67 -15.95 -11.79
N HIS A 63 -9.41 -14.85 -11.88
CA HIS A 63 -10.73 -14.80 -12.51
C HIS A 63 -10.67 -14.56 -14.03
N ALA A 64 -9.47 -14.42 -14.60
CA ALA A 64 -9.27 -14.10 -16.01
C ALA A 64 -10.03 -12.83 -16.43
N ASP A 65 -9.99 -11.81 -15.57
CA ASP A 65 -10.60 -10.50 -15.87
C ASP A 65 -9.98 -9.92 -17.16
N VAL A 66 -10.81 -9.28 -17.99
CA VAL A 66 -10.36 -8.70 -19.28
C VAL A 66 -9.36 -7.55 -19.08
N ASN A 67 -9.53 -6.77 -18.01
CA ASN A 67 -8.72 -5.58 -17.71
C ASN A 67 -8.02 -5.73 -16.36
N VAL A 68 -7.01 -6.60 -16.29
CA VAL A 68 -6.18 -6.76 -15.09
C VAL A 68 -5.31 -5.53 -14.89
N ARG A 69 -5.52 -4.83 -13.77
CA ARG A 69 -4.63 -3.75 -13.32
C ARG A 69 -3.43 -4.33 -12.58
N THR A 70 -2.26 -3.73 -12.80
CA THR A 70 -1.05 -4.03 -12.04
C THR A 70 -1.20 -3.65 -10.56
N VAL A 71 -0.34 -4.21 -9.70
CA VAL A 71 -0.27 -3.86 -8.27
C VAL A 71 -0.06 -2.36 -8.10
N ARG A 72 0.83 -1.77 -8.91
CA ARG A 72 1.13 -0.33 -8.92
C ARG A 72 -0.10 0.51 -9.25
N GLU A 73 -0.85 0.17 -10.29
CA GLU A 73 -2.05 0.92 -10.68
C GLU A 73 -3.15 0.86 -9.61
N ASN A 74 -3.38 -0.32 -9.04
CA ASN A 74 -4.32 -0.48 -7.93
C ASN A 74 -3.88 0.33 -6.70
N PHE A 75 -2.58 0.32 -6.39
CA PHE A 75 -2.02 1.04 -5.26
C PHE A 75 -2.12 2.56 -5.43
N ILE A 76 -1.73 3.09 -6.59
CA ILE A 76 -1.88 4.52 -6.91
C ILE A 76 -3.34 4.94 -6.80
N GLY A 77 -4.27 4.15 -7.34
CA GLY A 77 -5.70 4.44 -7.25
C GLY A 77 -6.19 4.54 -5.80
N ASN A 78 -5.78 3.60 -4.94
CA ASN A 78 -6.12 3.63 -3.52
C ASN A 78 -5.49 4.84 -2.80
N ILE A 79 -4.23 5.18 -3.07
CA ILE A 79 -3.54 6.32 -2.44
C ILE A 79 -4.16 7.64 -2.88
N VAL A 80 -4.50 7.80 -4.16
CA VAL A 80 -5.21 9.00 -4.65
C VAL A 80 -6.54 9.13 -3.95
N TYR A 81 -7.31 8.04 -3.84
CA TYR A 81 -8.59 8.06 -3.13
C TYR A 81 -8.42 8.50 -1.66
N VAL A 82 -7.48 7.93 -0.93
CA VAL A 82 -7.21 8.30 0.47
C VAL A 82 -6.76 9.75 0.59
N ARG A 83 -5.90 10.23 -0.32
CA ARG A 83 -5.51 11.64 -0.37
C ARG A 83 -6.71 12.56 -0.54
N GLU A 84 -7.61 12.25 -1.48
CA GLU A 84 -8.80 13.08 -1.70
C GLU A 84 -9.74 13.07 -0.48
N VAL A 85 -9.86 11.94 0.22
CA VAL A 85 -10.61 11.87 1.48
C VAL A 85 -10.01 12.79 2.54
N TYR A 86 -8.68 12.77 2.73
CA TYR A 86 -8.02 13.66 3.70
C TYR A 86 -8.09 15.14 3.29
N ARG A 87 -7.98 15.45 2.00
CA ARG A 87 -8.13 16.83 1.48
C ARG A 87 -9.52 17.40 1.72
N ALA A 88 -10.55 16.56 1.80
CA ALA A 88 -11.92 16.98 2.04
C ALA A 88 -12.25 17.22 3.54
N LEU A 89 -11.33 16.91 4.46
CA LEU A 89 -11.51 17.20 5.88
C LEU A 89 -11.45 18.71 6.14
N ALA A 90 -12.18 19.17 7.15
CA ALA A 90 -12.14 20.58 7.58
C ALA A 90 -10.73 21.01 8.04
N GLU A 91 -10.02 20.07 8.67
CA GLU A 91 -8.63 20.20 9.11
C GLU A 91 -7.84 19.00 8.54
N PRO A 92 -7.19 19.15 7.36
CA PRO A 92 -6.35 18.11 6.78
C PRO A 92 -5.11 17.85 7.65
N PRO A 93 -4.57 16.61 7.66
CA PRO A 93 -3.35 16.29 8.41
C PRO A 93 -2.11 17.02 7.89
N ASP A 94 -1.20 17.42 8.79
CA ASP A 94 0.01 18.19 8.45
C ASP A 94 0.98 17.43 7.54
N TRP A 95 0.98 16.10 7.61
CA TRP A 95 1.81 15.26 6.76
C TRP A 95 1.35 15.23 5.30
N LEU A 96 0.12 15.66 5.00
CA LEU A 96 -0.40 15.67 3.65
C LEU A 96 0.11 16.91 2.92
N PRO A 97 0.97 16.78 1.88
CA PRO A 97 1.43 17.95 1.14
C PRO A 97 0.25 18.62 0.42
N LEU A 98 0.13 19.94 0.63
CA LEU A 98 -0.85 20.82 -0.06
C LEU A 98 -0.69 20.71 -1.59
#